data_AF-A0A081BFR9-F1
#
_entry.id   AF-A0A081BFR9-F1
#
_cell.length_a   1.000
_cell.length_b   1.000
_cell.length_c   1.000
_cell.angle_alpha   90.00
_cell.angle_beta   90.00
_cell.angle_gamma   90.00
#
_symmetry.space_group_name_H-M   'P 1'
#
loop_
_entity.id
_entity.type
_entity.pdbx_description
1 polymer ?
#
loop_
_entity_poly.entity_id
_entity_poly.type
_entity_poly.pdbx_seq_one_letter_code
_entity_poly.pdbx_strand_id
1 'polypeptide(L)'
;MSQQDDLFPVQPLSVEVPKNLTEPRLWVRRLKIWKEPGGEIIRDIELRPGLNIIWSPDGDDDPEGGGRAIGHGSGKTLFCRLLRYCLGESRFADEVQRDAISTTFLNGVVGAEVMLDGVCWAVTRPLGIARKHFAIVNGNLDIVAKMEGTATGIEPLIDAIEATILGEGTSQLARLSVGQRAWPVALAWAARDQEC
;
A
#
# COMPACT_ATOMS: atom_id res chain seq x y z
N MET A 1 31.58 40.07 -1.01
CA MET A 1 30.85 38.85 -0.62
C MET A 1 31.34 37.74 -1.53
N SER A 2 32.07 36.76 -1.00
CA SER A 2 32.59 35.62 -1.77
C SER A 2 31.44 34.69 -2.13
N GLN A 3 31.16 34.55 -3.42
CA GLN A 3 30.24 33.56 -3.97
C GLN A 3 30.93 32.20 -3.80
N GLN A 4 30.38 31.35 -2.93
CA GLN A 4 30.89 29.99 -2.75
C GLN A 4 30.40 29.16 -3.93
N ASP A 5 31.32 28.77 -4.81
CA ASP A 5 31.02 27.87 -5.91
C ASP A 5 30.63 26.50 -5.33
N ASP A 6 29.45 26.02 -5.73
CA ASP A 6 28.95 24.71 -5.34
C ASP A 6 29.88 23.63 -5.93
N LEU A 7 30.66 22.98 -5.05
CA LEU A 7 31.69 22.00 -5.39
C LEU A 7 31.16 20.76 -6.13
N PHE A 8 29.85 20.55 -6.13
CA PHE A 8 29.17 19.51 -6.88
C PHE A 8 28.01 20.14 -7.64
N PRO A 9 28.05 20.23 -8.98
CA PRO A 9 26.84 20.52 -9.72
C PRO A 9 25.84 19.41 -9.41
N VAL A 10 24.77 19.73 -8.67
CA VAL A 10 23.66 18.81 -8.47
C VAL A 10 23.12 18.52 -9.85
N GLN A 11 23.47 17.37 -10.42
CA GLN A 11 22.81 16.92 -11.65
C GLN A 11 21.32 16.83 -11.30
N PRO A 12 20.45 17.64 -11.94
CA PRO A 12 19.04 17.52 -11.69
C PRO A 12 18.64 16.09 -12.03
N LEU A 13 17.88 15.45 -11.14
CA LEU A 13 17.30 14.15 -11.41
C LEU A 13 16.46 14.27 -12.69
N SER A 14 17.00 13.78 -13.80
CA SER A 14 16.31 13.76 -15.08
C SER A 14 15.54 12.46 -15.18
N VAL A 15 14.22 12.54 -15.04
CA VAL A 15 13.31 11.40 -15.22
C VAL A 15 12.63 11.56 -16.57
N GLU A 16 12.99 10.72 -17.53
CA GLU A 16 12.26 10.61 -18.79
C GLU A 16 11.22 9.50 -18.68
N VAL A 17 9.94 9.85 -18.83
CA VAL A 17 8.87 8.85 -18.89
C VAL A 17 8.91 8.19 -20.27
N PRO A 18 8.95 6.85 -20.36
CA PRO A 18 8.87 6.15 -21.64
C PRO A 18 7.62 6.59 -22.43
N LYS A 19 7.77 6.93 -23.71
CA LYS A 19 6.69 7.51 -24.53
C LYS A 19 5.47 6.58 -24.72
N ASN A 20 5.67 5.28 -24.51
CA ASN A 20 4.64 4.25 -24.61
C ASN A 20 3.94 3.96 -23.28
N LEU A 21 4.30 4.65 -22.19
CA LEU A 21 3.66 4.46 -20.89
C LEU A 21 2.31 5.18 -20.85
N THR A 22 1.21 4.43 -20.88
CA THR A 22 -0.16 4.99 -20.83
C THR A 22 -0.73 5.04 -19.40
N GLU A 23 -0.12 4.33 -18.47
CA GLU A 23 -0.49 4.29 -17.05
C GLU A 23 0.75 4.03 -16.18
N PRO A 24 0.70 4.28 -14.85
CA PRO A 24 1.78 3.91 -13.95
C PRO A 24 2.09 2.41 -14.04
N ARG A 25 3.38 2.05 -14.04
CA ARG A 25 3.81 0.65 -14.08
C ARG A 25 3.38 -0.14 -12.84
N LEU A 26 3.31 0.53 -11.70
CA LEU A 26 2.85 -0.05 -10.43
C LEU A 26 1.91 0.93 -9.75
N TRP A 27 0.67 0.50 -9.50
CA TRP A 27 -0.32 1.28 -8.75
C TRP A 27 -1.41 0.37 -8.17
N VAL A 28 -2.17 0.89 -7.20
CA VAL A 28 -3.34 0.18 -6.65
C VAL A 28 -4.58 0.75 -7.30
N ARG A 29 -5.37 -0.11 -7.96
CA ARG A 29 -6.63 0.26 -8.63
C ARG A 29 -7.79 0.30 -7.66
N ARG A 30 -7.79 -0.60 -6.67
CA ARG A 30 -8.92 -0.76 -5.75
C ARG A 30 -8.42 -1.26 -4.42
N LEU A 31 -8.98 -0.75 -3.33
CA LEU A 31 -8.83 -1.27 -1.97
C LEU A 31 -10.22 -1.62 -1.44
N LYS A 32 -10.38 -2.82 -0.90
CA LYS A 32 -11.67 -3.30 -0.41
C LYS A 32 -11.50 -4.01 0.93
N ILE A 33 -12.48 -3.85 1.81
CA ILE A 33 -12.46 -4.38 3.17
C ILE A 33 -13.74 -5.18 3.36
N TRP A 34 -13.59 -6.40 3.84
CA TRP A 34 -14.68 -7.28 4.22
C TRP A 34 -14.64 -7.53 5.73
N LYS A 35 -15.82 -7.71 6.30
CA LYS A 35 -16.00 -8.04 7.72
C LYS A 35 -15.56 -9.46 8.04
N GLU A 36 -15.76 -10.36 7.09
CA GLU A 36 -15.28 -11.75 7.10
C GLU A 36 -14.99 -12.22 5.66
N PRO A 37 -14.25 -13.33 5.47
CA PRO A 37 -13.87 -13.80 4.14
C PRO A 37 -15.09 -14.02 3.23
N GLY A 38 -15.13 -13.34 2.09
CA GLY A 38 -16.24 -13.38 1.13
C GLY A 38 -17.58 -12.84 1.64
N GLY A 39 -17.61 -12.23 2.83
CA GLY A 39 -18.82 -11.76 3.51
C GLY A 39 -19.17 -10.31 3.22
N GLU A 40 -19.70 -9.62 4.22
CA GLU A 40 -20.13 -8.23 4.10
C GLU A 40 -18.98 -7.29 3.72
N ILE A 41 -19.19 -6.46 2.70
CA ILE A 41 -18.23 -5.43 2.27
C ILE A 41 -18.41 -4.20 3.16
N ILE A 42 -17.39 -3.87 3.94
CA ILE A 42 -17.37 -2.70 4.82
C ILE A 42 -17.02 -1.45 4.02
N ARG A 43 -16.03 -1.55 3.14
CA ARG A 43 -15.56 -0.46 2.28
C ARG A 43 -15.10 -0.99 0.95
N ASP A 44 -15.35 -0.20 -0.09
CA ASP A 44 -14.96 -0.47 -1.46
C ASP A 44 -14.51 0.84 -2.09
N ILE A 45 -13.21 0.97 -2.33
CA ILE A 45 -12.56 2.23 -2.69
C ILE A 45 -11.82 2.02 -4.00
N GLU A 46 -12.32 2.66 -5.06
CA GLU A 46 -11.66 2.72 -6.36
C GLU A 46 -10.68 3.90 -6.39
N LEU A 47 -9.49 3.65 -6.91
CA LEU A 47 -8.45 4.63 -7.15
C LEU A 47 -8.22 4.74 -8.66
N ARG A 48 -7.78 5.91 -9.08
CA ARG A 48 -7.45 6.17 -10.49
C ARG A 48 -5.94 6.37 -10.68
N PRO A 49 -5.40 6.12 -11.88
CA PRO A 49 -4.06 6.55 -12.22
C PRO A 49 -3.86 8.06 -11.98
N GLY A 50 -2.67 8.43 -11.50
CA GLY A 50 -2.34 9.82 -11.18
C GLY A 50 -2.60 10.19 -9.71
N LEU A 51 -3.19 11.36 -9.47
CA LEU A 51 -3.35 11.91 -8.12
C LEU A 51 -4.72 11.55 -7.50
N ASN A 52 -4.68 10.85 -6.37
CA ASN A 52 -5.81 10.60 -5.49
C ASN A 52 -5.61 11.40 -4.20
N ILE A 53 -6.61 12.18 -3.79
CA ILE A 53 -6.54 13.03 -2.59
C ILE A 53 -7.47 12.43 -1.54
N ILE A 54 -6.92 12.15 -0.36
CA ILE A 54 -7.66 11.65 0.80
C ILE A 54 -7.70 12.76 1.82
N TRP A 55 -8.90 13.21 2.14
CA TRP A 55 -9.12 14.33 3.03
C TRP A 55 -10.26 14.01 3.99
N SER A 56 -10.26 14.68 5.14
CA SER A 56 -11.36 14.65 6.08
C SER A 56 -11.50 16.05 6.67
N PRO A 57 -12.73 16.54 6.89
CA PRO A 57 -12.94 17.84 7.53
C PRO A 57 -12.27 17.89 8.90
N ASP A 58 -11.78 19.07 9.26
CA ASP A 58 -11.38 19.34 10.63
C ASP A 58 -12.63 19.52 11.50
N GLY A 59 -12.51 19.23 12.80
CA GLY A 59 -13.66 19.24 13.71
C GLY A 59 -14.35 20.60 13.85
N ASP A 60 -13.68 21.69 13.46
CA ASP A 60 -14.21 23.05 13.49
C ASP A 60 -14.99 23.44 12.22
N ASP A 61 -14.88 22.64 11.15
CA ASP A 61 -15.58 22.86 9.87
C ASP A 61 -16.92 22.10 9.76
N ASP A 62 -17.34 21.41 10.84
CA ASP A 62 -18.61 20.70 10.91
C ASP A 62 -19.64 21.47 11.76
N PRO A 63 -20.51 22.31 11.16
CA PRO A 63 -21.51 23.09 11.89
C PRO A 63 -22.62 22.24 12.54
N GLU A 64 -22.74 20.95 12.18
CA GLU A 64 -23.72 20.02 12.75
C GLU A 64 -23.09 18.97 13.70
N GLY A 65 -21.76 18.80 13.63
CA GLY A 65 -21.01 17.83 14.41
C GLY A 65 -20.67 18.33 15.80
N GLY A 66 -21.47 17.98 16.80
CA GLY A 66 -21.23 18.29 18.20
C GLY A 66 -19.85 17.84 18.70
N GLY A 67 -18.86 18.74 18.61
CA GLY A 67 -17.63 18.84 19.43
C GLY A 67 -16.71 17.62 19.51
N ARG A 68 -16.93 16.55 18.75
CA ARG A 68 -15.97 15.45 18.65
C ARG A 68 -15.05 15.73 17.47
N ALA A 69 -13.83 16.16 17.79
CA ALA A 69 -12.73 16.32 16.85
C ALA A 69 -12.46 14.99 16.09
N ILE A 70 -13.21 14.75 15.01
CA ILE A 70 -13.05 13.61 14.10
C ILE A 70 -11.85 13.83 13.14
N GLY A 71 -11.14 14.97 13.22
CA GLY A 71 -10.00 15.29 12.34
C GLY A 71 -8.80 14.32 12.46
N HIS A 72 -8.54 13.76 13.66
CA HIS A 72 -7.40 12.87 13.90
C HIS A 72 -7.72 11.36 13.80
N GLY A 73 -9.01 10.98 13.84
CA GLY A 73 -9.46 9.59 13.89
C GLY A 73 -10.16 9.08 12.62
N SER A 74 -10.21 9.88 11.55
CA SER A 74 -11.03 9.59 10.36
C SER A 74 -10.53 8.44 9.47
N GLY A 75 -9.39 7.81 9.82
CA GLY A 75 -8.88 6.63 9.13
C GLY A 75 -7.96 6.88 7.93
N LYS A 76 -7.54 8.14 7.68
CA LYS A 76 -6.61 8.50 6.59
C LYS A 76 -5.30 7.71 6.65
N THR A 77 -4.65 7.72 7.82
CA THR A 77 -3.40 6.98 8.06
C THR A 77 -3.60 5.48 7.92
N LEU A 78 -4.70 4.93 8.46
CA LEU A 78 -5.00 3.51 8.34
C LEU A 78 -5.19 3.11 6.88
N PHE A 79 -5.87 3.92 6.06
CA PHE A 79 -5.99 3.67 4.63
C PHE A 79 -4.62 3.54 3.94
N CYS A 80 -3.71 4.50 4.18
CA CYS A 80 -2.37 4.45 3.62
C CYS A 80 -1.60 3.21 4.10
N ARG A 81 -1.70 2.87 5.39
CA ARG A 81 -1.05 1.66 5.94
C ARG A 81 -1.64 0.37 5.36
N LEU A 82 -2.95 0.30 5.10
CA LEU A 82 -3.59 -0.84 4.47
C LEU A 82 -3.16 -1.03 3.00
N LEU A 83 -2.93 0.07 2.26
CA LEU A 83 -2.32 -0.01 0.94
C LEU A 83 -0.91 -0.61 1.02
N ARG A 84 -0.05 -0.08 1.91
CA ARG A 84 1.31 -0.60 2.10
C ARG A 84 1.31 -2.06 2.53
N TYR A 85 0.38 -2.44 3.38
CA TYR A 85 0.16 -3.82 3.78
C TYR A 85 -0.19 -4.69 2.57
N CYS A 86 -1.10 -4.28 1.69
CA CYS A 86 -1.38 -5.04 0.46
C CYS A 86 -0.20 -5.04 -0.53
N LEU A 87 0.73 -4.10 -0.42
CA LEU A 87 1.96 -4.04 -1.22
C LEU A 87 3.13 -4.83 -0.62
N GLY A 88 2.99 -5.40 0.58
CA GLY A 88 4.01 -6.30 1.16
C GLY A 88 4.59 -5.88 2.50
N GLU A 89 4.17 -4.74 3.07
CA GLU A 89 4.57 -4.40 4.44
C GLU A 89 4.07 -5.45 5.44
N SER A 90 4.87 -5.83 6.44
CA SER A 90 4.54 -6.95 7.31
C SER A 90 3.34 -6.68 8.24
N ARG A 91 3.09 -5.41 8.57
CA ARG A 91 2.03 -4.96 9.48
C ARG A 91 1.37 -3.72 8.89
N PHE A 92 0.07 -3.52 9.17
CA PHE A 92 -0.67 -2.31 8.78
C PHE A 92 -0.82 -1.29 9.92
N ALA A 93 -0.31 -1.60 11.11
CA ALA A 93 -0.38 -0.76 12.29
C ALA A 93 0.52 -1.34 13.39
N ASP A 94 0.73 -0.55 14.46
CA ASP A 94 1.33 -1.04 15.70
C ASP A 94 0.46 -2.12 16.37
N GLU A 95 1.02 -2.78 17.39
CA GLU A 95 0.37 -3.90 18.07
C GLU A 95 -0.93 -3.50 18.76
N VAL A 96 -0.97 -2.34 19.42
CA VAL A 96 -2.15 -1.85 20.15
C VAL A 96 -3.32 -1.61 19.19
N GLN A 97 -3.07 -0.92 18.08
CA GLN A 97 -4.09 -0.63 17.07
C GLN A 97 -4.52 -1.91 16.33
N ARG A 98 -3.60 -2.83 16.07
CA ARG A 98 -3.95 -4.13 15.48
C ARG A 98 -4.81 -4.97 16.40
N ASP A 99 -4.51 -5.00 17.69
CA ASP A 99 -5.29 -5.75 18.67
C ASP A 99 -6.71 -5.20 18.78
N ALA A 100 -6.86 -3.87 18.83
CA ALA A 100 -8.16 -3.18 18.81
C ALA A 100 -8.96 -3.47 17.52
N ILE A 101 -8.29 -3.45 16.36
CA ILE A 101 -8.93 -3.81 15.09
C ILE A 101 -9.32 -5.28 15.08
N SER A 102 -8.47 -6.18 15.58
CA SER A 102 -8.74 -7.62 15.58
C SER A 102 -9.87 -8.02 16.54
N THR A 103 -10.10 -7.29 17.62
CA THR A 103 -11.24 -7.53 18.52
C THR A 103 -12.57 -7.15 17.88
N THR A 104 -12.56 -6.15 16.99
CA THR A 104 -13.76 -5.69 16.26
C THR A 104 -13.98 -6.50 14.98
N PHE A 105 -12.89 -6.80 14.25
CA PHE A 105 -12.87 -7.47 12.96
C PHE A 105 -12.07 -8.77 13.05
N LEU A 106 -12.52 -9.70 13.89
CA LEU A 106 -11.83 -10.95 14.18
C LEU A 106 -11.48 -11.75 12.91
N ASN A 107 -12.39 -11.74 11.94
CA ASN A 107 -12.22 -12.39 10.64
C ASN A 107 -12.05 -11.39 9.50
N GLY A 108 -11.81 -10.11 9.80
CA GLY A 108 -11.73 -9.07 8.79
C GLY A 108 -10.67 -9.35 7.75
N VAL A 109 -10.95 -8.96 6.51
CA VAL A 109 -10.05 -9.12 5.37
C VAL A 109 -9.90 -7.77 4.69
N VAL A 110 -8.68 -7.41 4.36
CA VAL A 110 -8.39 -6.34 3.41
C VAL A 110 -7.88 -6.96 2.12
N GLY A 111 -8.25 -6.37 1.00
CA GLY A 111 -7.76 -6.78 -0.30
C GLY A 111 -7.54 -5.61 -1.22
N ALA A 112 -6.64 -5.79 -2.17
CA ALA A 112 -6.32 -4.80 -3.16
C ALA A 112 -6.19 -5.41 -4.56
N GLU A 113 -6.57 -4.64 -5.57
CA GLU A 113 -6.17 -4.88 -6.94
C GLU A 113 -4.91 -4.08 -7.21
N VAL A 114 -3.77 -4.76 -7.28
CA VAL A 114 -2.47 -4.17 -7.56
C VAL A 114 -2.18 -4.35 -9.05
N MET A 115 -2.01 -3.24 -9.77
CA MET A 115 -1.68 -3.24 -11.19
C MET A 115 -0.17 -3.21 -11.34
N LEU A 116 0.38 -4.18 -12.07
CA LEU A 116 1.80 -4.29 -12.39
C LEU A 116 1.98 -4.51 -13.90
N ASP A 117 2.56 -3.52 -14.59
CA ASP A 117 2.72 -3.50 -16.06
C ASP A 117 1.41 -3.90 -16.79
N GLY A 118 0.28 -3.33 -16.33
CA GLY A 118 -1.06 -3.60 -16.87
C GLY A 118 -1.71 -4.92 -16.40
N VAL A 119 -0.97 -5.79 -15.70
CA VAL A 119 -1.49 -7.05 -15.14
C VAL A 119 -2.10 -6.80 -13.77
N CYS A 120 -3.35 -7.22 -13.57
CA CYS A 120 -4.04 -7.09 -12.30
C CYS A 120 -3.69 -8.25 -11.36
N TRP A 121 -3.21 -7.94 -10.16
CA TRP A 121 -3.00 -8.89 -9.07
C TRP A 121 -4.07 -8.69 -8.01
N ALA A 122 -4.80 -9.75 -7.68
CA ALA A 122 -5.71 -9.76 -6.54
C ALA A 122 -4.95 -10.17 -5.29
N VAL A 123 -4.80 -9.25 -4.34
CA VAL A 123 -4.13 -9.46 -3.06
C VAL A 123 -5.16 -9.46 -1.95
N THR A 124 -5.10 -10.43 -1.04
CA THR A 124 -5.92 -10.42 0.17
C THR A 124 -5.11 -10.81 1.39
N ARG A 125 -5.35 -10.08 2.49
CA ARG A 125 -4.64 -10.25 3.75
C ARG A 125 -5.60 -10.08 4.93
N PRO A 126 -5.37 -10.80 6.03
CA PRO A 126 -6.23 -10.75 7.21
C PRO A 126 -5.96 -9.49 8.04
N LEU A 127 -7.01 -8.95 8.64
CA LEU A 127 -6.96 -7.87 9.63
C LEU A 127 -6.99 -8.42 11.06
N GLY A 128 -7.62 -9.59 11.25
CA GLY A 128 -7.78 -10.25 12.55
C GLY A 128 -6.88 -11.48 12.74
N ILE A 129 -7.45 -12.58 13.23
CA ILE A 129 -6.68 -13.76 13.70
C ILE A 129 -6.20 -14.70 12.58
N ALA A 130 -6.79 -14.60 11.39
CA ALA A 130 -6.39 -15.42 10.25
C ALA A 130 -4.94 -15.14 9.84
N ARG A 131 -4.30 -16.12 9.20
CA ARG A 131 -2.88 -16.05 8.79
C ARG A 131 -2.65 -16.26 7.30
N LYS A 132 -3.67 -16.68 6.55
CA LYS A 132 -3.54 -16.91 5.11
C LYS A 132 -3.37 -15.57 4.40
N HIS A 133 -2.46 -15.51 3.44
CA HIS A 133 -2.29 -14.40 2.53
C HIS A 133 -2.37 -14.93 1.11
N PHE A 134 -2.95 -14.13 0.21
CA PHE A 134 -3.06 -14.47 -1.20
C PHE A 134 -2.59 -13.31 -2.06
N ALA A 135 -1.93 -13.65 -3.16
CA ALA A 135 -1.51 -12.74 -4.22
C ALA A 135 -1.62 -13.50 -5.55
N ILE A 136 -2.72 -13.27 -6.27
CA ILE A 136 -3.10 -14.07 -7.44
C ILE A 136 -3.05 -13.20 -8.70
N VAL A 137 -2.21 -13.58 -9.65
CA VAL A 137 -2.10 -12.94 -10.97
C VAL A 137 -3.41 -13.14 -11.72
N ASN A 138 -3.94 -12.09 -12.34
CA ASN A 138 -5.24 -12.09 -13.04
C ASN A 138 -6.38 -12.63 -12.17
N GLY A 139 -6.25 -12.53 -10.85
CA GLY A 139 -7.25 -12.97 -9.90
C GLY A 139 -8.43 -12.01 -9.85
N ASN A 140 -9.61 -12.54 -9.52
CA ASN A 140 -10.77 -11.72 -9.17
C ASN A 140 -10.74 -11.46 -7.66
N LEU A 141 -10.76 -10.17 -7.27
CA LEU A 141 -10.60 -9.80 -5.87
C LEU A 141 -11.70 -10.38 -4.95
N ASP A 142 -12.96 -10.40 -5.39
CA ASP A 142 -14.08 -10.93 -4.59
C ASP A 142 -13.99 -12.45 -4.40
N ILE A 143 -13.44 -13.17 -5.39
CA ILE A 143 -13.19 -14.62 -5.26
C ILE A 143 -12.05 -14.86 -4.27
N VAL A 144 -10.93 -14.14 -4.42
CA VAL A 144 -9.75 -14.30 -3.57
C VAL A 144 -10.03 -13.86 -2.12
N ALA A 145 -10.98 -12.94 -1.91
CA ALA A 145 -11.42 -12.49 -0.59
C ALA A 145 -12.13 -13.58 0.23
N LYS A 146 -12.53 -14.69 -0.37
CA LYS A 146 -13.04 -15.87 0.35
C LYS A 146 -11.95 -16.59 1.14
N MET A 147 -10.68 -16.33 0.86
CA MET A 147 -9.52 -16.90 1.57
C MET A 147 -9.47 -18.45 1.53
N GLU A 148 -10.08 -19.04 0.51
CA GLU A 148 -10.18 -20.48 0.30
C GLU A 148 -8.95 -21.04 -0.43
N GLY A 149 -8.67 -22.33 -0.21
CA GLY A 149 -7.53 -23.01 -0.82
C GLY A 149 -6.18 -22.79 -0.11
N THR A 150 -5.11 -23.10 -0.83
CA THR A 150 -3.73 -23.01 -0.37
C THR A 150 -3.26 -21.56 -0.48
N ALA A 151 -2.80 -21.00 0.63
CA ALA A 151 -2.26 -19.65 0.66
C ALA A 151 -1.02 -19.56 -0.25
N THR A 152 -1.01 -18.59 -1.15
CA THR A 152 0.16 -18.30 -2.01
C THR A 152 1.20 -17.44 -1.29
N GLY A 153 0.83 -16.83 -0.17
CA GLY A 153 1.62 -15.77 0.43
C GLY A 153 1.51 -14.46 -0.35
N ILE A 154 2.34 -13.49 0.04
CA ILE A 154 2.49 -12.20 -0.64
C ILE A 154 3.76 -12.17 -1.51
N GLU A 155 4.66 -13.12 -1.27
CA GLU A 155 5.97 -13.24 -1.87
C GLU A 155 5.93 -13.24 -3.39
N PRO A 156 4.98 -13.92 -4.09
CA PRO A 156 4.90 -13.90 -5.55
C PRO A 156 4.71 -12.49 -6.14
N LEU A 157 3.90 -11.64 -5.49
CA LEU A 157 3.74 -10.25 -5.92
C LEU A 157 5.02 -9.46 -5.70
N ILE A 158 5.64 -9.61 -4.53
CA ILE A 158 6.89 -8.91 -4.20
C ILE A 158 7.98 -9.30 -5.21
N ASP A 159 8.13 -10.58 -5.50
CA ASP A 159 9.11 -11.08 -6.47
C ASP A 159 8.85 -10.52 -7.88
N ALA A 160 7.58 -10.41 -8.28
CA ALA A 160 7.20 -9.80 -9.54
C ALA A 160 7.53 -8.29 -9.58
N ILE A 161 7.26 -7.54 -8.51
CA ILE A 161 7.60 -6.11 -8.40
C ILE A 161 9.12 -5.93 -8.46
N GLU A 162 9.89 -6.74 -7.74
CA GLU A 162 11.35 -6.66 -7.76
C GLU A 162 11.94 -6.95 -9.13
N ALA A 163 11.40 -7.95 -9.84
CA ALA A 163 11.90 -8.32 -11.16
C ALA A 163 11.60 -7.27 -12.25
N THR A 164 10.54 -6.47 -12.08
CA THR A 164 9.99 -5.62 -13.16
C THR A 164 10.17 -4.13 -12.91
N ILE A 165 10.02 -3.68 -11.66
CA ILE A 165 10.06 -2.26 -11.28
C ILE A 165 11.43 -1.89 -10.73
N LEU A 166 11.98 -2.75 -9.88
CA LEU A 166 13.26 -2.50 -9.26
C LEU A 166 14.38 -3.05 -10.15
N GLY A 167 15.48 -2.32 -10.19
CA GLY A 167 16.72 -2.79 -10.82
C GLY A 167 17.83 -2.86 -9.79
N GLU A 168 19.03 -3.25 -10.23
CA GLU A 168 20.24 -3.27 -9.39
C GLU A 168 20.49 -1.91 -8.71
N GLY A 169 20.07 -0.80 -9.33
CA GLY A 169 20.22 0.55 -8.78
C GLY A 169 19.57 0.74 -7.40
N THR A 170 18.37 0.20 -7.16
CA THR A 170 17.72 0.33 -5.84
C THR A 170 18.48 -0.47 -4.78
N SER A 171 18.91 -1.69 -5.11
CA SER A 171 19.71 -2.53 -4.21
C SER A 171 21.05 -1.89 -3.85
N GLN A 172 21.71 -1.24 -4.82
CA GLN A 172 22.94 -0.50 -4.60
C GLN A 172 22.72 0.74 -3.71
N LEU A 173 21.67 1.52 -3.97
CA LEU A 173 21.32 2.70 -3.17
C LEU A 173 20.99 2.33 -1.72
N ALA A 174 20.27 1.23 -1.52
CA ALA A 174 19.88 0.73 -0.21
C ALA A 174 21.00 -0.04 0.51
N ARG A 175 22.16 -0.27 -0.14
CA ARG A 175 23.31 -1.03 0.39
C ARG A 175 22.92 -2.37 1.00
N LEU A 176 22.04 -3.09 0.30
CA LEU A 176 21.46 -4.33 0.80
C LEU A 176 22.49 -5.47 0.80
N SER A 177 22.38 -6.32 1.82
CA SER A 177 23.14 -7.57 1.88
C SER A 177 22.61 -8.58 0.84
N VAL A 178 23.45 -9.52 0.44
CA VAL A 178 23.07 -10.60 -0.48
C VAL A 178 21.85 -11.34 0.09
N GLY A 179 20.79 -11.47 -0.71
CA GLY A 179 19.54 -12.15 -0.34
C GLY A 179 18.49 -11.26 0.32
N GLN A 180 18.75 -9.96 0.54
CA GLN A 180 17.73 -9.02 0.98
C GLN A 180 16.91 -8.47 -0.19
N ARG A 181 15.60 -8.40 0.01
CA ARG A 181 14.64 -7.80 -0.91
C ARG A 181 14.74 -6.28 -0.86
N ALA A 182 14.82 -5.64 -2.02
CA ALA A 182 14.87 -4.18 -2.19
C ALA A 182 13.48 -3.53 -2.11
N TRP A 183 12.43 -4.27 -2.42
CA TRP A 183 11.07 -3.74 -2.43
C TRP A 183 10.60 -3.17 -1.08
N PRO A 184 10.81 -3.84 0.07
CA PRO A 184 10.43 -3.28 1.35
C PRO A 184 11.06 -1.90 1.63
N VAL A 185 12.31 -1.69 1.20
CA VAL A 185 13.01 -0.40 1.35
C VAL A 185 12.43 0.64 0.38
N ALA A 186 12.20 0.26 -0.88
CA ALA A 186 11.58 1.14 -1.85
C ALA A 186 10.17 1.58 -1.43
N LEU A 187 9.38 0.65 -0.88
CA LEU A 187 8.05 0.92 -0.36
C LEU A 187 8.11 1.89 0.83
N ALA A 188 9.06 1.72 1.75
CA ALA A 188 9.28 2.64 2.86
C ALA A 188 9.69 4.04 2.37
N TRP A 189 10.56 4.16 1.36
CA TRP A 189 10.93 5.45 0.79
C TRP A 189 9.79 6.15 0.03
N ALA A 190 8.91 5.37 -0.61
CA ALA A 190 7.73 5.88 -1.29
C ALA A 190 6.68 6.39 -0.28
N ALA A 191 6.57 5.72 0.86
CA ALA A 191 5.74 6.13 1.98
C ALA A 191 6.45 7.23 2.78
N ARG A 192 6.33 8.49 2.34
CA ARG A 192 6.80 9.66 3.12
C ARG A 192 5.93 9.94 4.36
N ASP A 193 5.61 8.91 5.13
CA ASP A 193 4.89 8.98 6.39
C ASP A 193 5.89 9.26 7.53
N GLN A 194 5.50 10.05 8.52
CA GLN A 194 6.42 10.45 9.61
C GLN A 194 6.57 9.39 10.71
N GLU A 195 5.82 8.30 10.65
CA GLU A 195 5.91 7.20 11.60
C GLU A 195 6.45 5.94 10.90
N CYS A 196 7.75 5.70 11.09
CA CYS A 196 8.46 4.46 10.81
C CYS A 196 8.57 3.61 12.08
#